data_AF-A0A3D0XAK0-F1
#
_entry.id   AF-A0A3D0XAK0-F1
#
_cell.length_a   1.000
_cell.length_b   1.000
_cell.length_c   1.000
_cell.angle_alpha   90.00
_cell.angle_beta   90.00
_cell.angle_gamma   90.00
#
_symmetry.space_group_name_H-M   'P 1'
#
loop_
_entity.id
_entity.type
_entity.pdbx_description
1 polymer ?
#
loop_
_entity_poly.entity_id
_entity_poly.type
_entity_poly.pdbx_seq_one_letter_code
_entity_poly.pdbx_strand_id
1 'polypeptide(L)'
;MWLMNYITQNSITAPNAVKGSVNKNNSDGTAVTSSDEHKNLKSCFPYGIVSVAPTGQRAVVLPLDDGEIGLGVIADRAELEEGEVMLYSKGGASVILKNNGKVLINGEEY
;
A
#
# COMPACT_ATOMS: atom_id res chain seq x y z
N MET A 1 31.89 -20.39 17.66
CA MET A 1 30.54 -20.24 18.26
C MET A 1 29.52 -20.94 17.35
N TRP A 2 29.39 -22.27 17.46
CA TRP A 2 28.61 -23.06 16.51
C TRP A 2 27.10 -22.92 16.72
N LEU A 3 26.68 -22.82 17.98
CA LEU A 3 25.26 -22.69 18.36
C LEU A 3 24.66 -21.36 17.89
N MET A 4 25.42 -20.26 17.95
CA MET A 4 24.94 -18.97 17.45
C MET A 4 24.78 -18.99 15.93
N ASN A 5 25.74 -19.54 15.18
CA ASN A 5 25.59 -19.72 13.73
C ASN A 5 24.41 -20.64 13.36
N TYR A 6 24.19 -21.73 14.11
CA TYR A 6 23.07 -22.64 13.89
C TYR A 6 21.71 -21.96 14.16
N ILE A 7 21.62 -21.17 15.23
CA ILE A 7 20.42 -20.36 15.52
C ILE A 7 20.24 -19.32 14.42
N THR A 8 21.26 -18.54 14.06
CA THR A 8 21.14 -17.53 13.01
C THR A 8 20.74 -18.14 11.66
N GLN A 9 21.33 -19.27 11.26
CA GLN A 9 20.98 -19.94 9.99
C GLN A 9 19.59 -20.57 9.98
N ASN A 10 19.11 -21.11 11.12
CA ASN A 10 17.82 -21.80 11.20
C ASN A 10 16.67 -20.95 11.77
N SER A 11 16.97 -19.76 12.30
CA SER A 11 15.97 -18.83 12.88
C SER A 11 15.70 -17.63 11.98
N ILE A 12 16.54 -17.36 10.98
CA ILE A 12 16.26 -16.37 9.95
C ILE A 12 15.32 -17.02 8.93
N THR A 13 14.04 -17.04 9.29
CA THR A 13 13.00 -17.18 8.27
C THR A 13 13.02 -15.86 7.49
N ALA A 14 13.05 -15.94 6.15
CA ALA A 14 12.97 -14.74 5.33
C ALA A 14 11.72 -13.95 5.74
N PRO A 15 11.83 -12.63 5.95
CA PRO A 15 10.68 -11.82 6.32
C PRO A 15 9.60 -11.99 5.24
N ASN A 16 8.37 -12.18 5.69
CA ASN A 16 7.20 -12.30 4.81
C ASN A 16 6.56 -10.93 4.61
N ALA A 17 5.81 -10.77 3.53
CA ALA A 17 4.96 -9.59 3.37
C ALA A 17 3.96 -9.50 4.54
N VAL A 18 3.79 -8.29 5.09
CA VAL A 18 2.89 -8.03 6.22
C VAL A 18 1.83 -7.00 5.85
N LYS A 19 0.72 -7.04 6.59
CA LYS A 19 -0.36 -6.06 6.51
C LYS A 19 -0.37 -5.25 7.80
N GLY A 20 -0.43 -3.94 7.69
CA GLY A 20 -0.45 -3.05 8.86
C GLY A 20 -1.30 -1.82 8.66
N SER A 21 -1.49 -1.04 9.73
CA SER A 21 -2.20 0.23 9.69
C SER A 21 -1.23 1.37 9.40
N VAL A 22 -1.60 2.28 8.50
CA VAL A 22 -0.84 3.50 8.24
C VAL A 22 -1.01 4.45 9.44
N ASN A 23 0.09 4.77 10.11
CA ASN A 23 0.07 5.64 11.29
C ASN A 23 0.40 7.09 10.94
N LYS A 24 1.37 7.29 10.03
CA LYS A 24 1.87 8.62 9.68
C LYS A 24 2.41 8.63 8.26
N ASN A 25 2.31 9.78 7.60
CA ASN A 25 3.07 10.09 6.40
C ASN A 25 3.82 11.39 6.67
N ASN A 26 5.10 11.44 6.30
CA ASN A 26 5.95 12.64 6.33
C ASN A 26 6.64 12.81 4.96
N SER A 27 7.46 13.85 4.82
CA SER A 27 8.31 14.04 3.64
C SER A 27 9.23 12.86 3.36
N ASP A 28 9.55 12.08 4.39
CA ASP A 28 10.57 11.04 4.37
C ASP A 28 9.99 9.64 4.07
N GLY A 29 8.67 9.48 4.10
CA GLY A 29 7.97 8.26 3.71
C GLY A 29 6.68 7.97 4.49
N THR A 30 6.21 6.74 4.38
CA THR A 30 5.03 6.22 5.09
C THR A 30 5.48 5.41 6.31
N ALA A 31 4.76 5.50 7.42
CA ALA A 31 4.94 4.63 8.57
C ALA A 31 3.73 3.69 8.72
N VAL A 32 4.02 2.39 8.86
CA VAL A 32 3.03 1.32 8.97
C VAL A 32 3.30 0.52 10.24
N THR A 33 2.28 0.31 11.07
CA THR A 33 2.38 -0.58 12.24
C THR A 33 1.69 -1.90 11.97
N SER A 34 2.44 -2.98 12.12
CA SER A 34 1.98 -4.36 12.03
C SER A 34 2.37 -5.11 13.33
N SER A 35 2.90 -6.33 13.24
CA SER A 35 3.61 -6.98 14.35
C SER A 35 4.84 -6.16 14.79
N ASP A 36 5.47 -5.48 13.83
CA ASP A 36 6.60 -4.55 14.03
C ASP A 36 6.24 -3.15 13.48
N GLU A 37 7.08 -2.17 13.83
CA GLU A 37 6.94 -0.80 13.33
C GLU A 37 7.84 -0.57 12.10
N HIS A 38 7.22 -0.28 10.96
CA HIS A 38 7.90 0.01 9.69
C HIS A 38 7.89 1.53 9.46
N LYS A 39 9.07 2.12 9.24
CA LYS A 39 9.26 3.59 9.19
C LYS A 39 9.88 4.02 7.88
N ASN A 40 9.54 5.24 7.44
CA ASN A 40 10.11 5.86 6.24
C ASN A 40 10.00 4.95 4.99
N LEU A 41 8.90 4.19 4.89
CA LEU A 41 8.64 3.34 3.74
C LEU A 41 8.46 4.19 2.50
N LYS A 42 9.23 3.88 1.47
CA LYS A 42 8.92 4.30 0.11
C LYS A 42 7.69 3.53 -0.37
N SER A 43 6.86 4.15 -1.18
CA SER A 43 5.71 3.48 -1.78
C SER A 43 6.01 3.09 -3.23
N CYS A 44 5.58 1.89 -3.60
CA CYS A 44 5.64 1.38 -4.96
C CYS A 44 4.28 1.59 -5.64
N PHE A 45 4.28 2.29 -6.78
CA PHE A 45 3.09 2.54 -7.58
C PHE A 45 3.40 2.32 -9.07
N PRO A 46 2.38 2.06 -9.91
CA PRO A 46 2.54 2.10 -11.36
C PRO A 46 3.11 3.46 -11.83
N TYR A 47 3.89 3.45 -12.91
CA TYR A 47 4.45 4.68 -13.48
C TYR A 47 3.33 5.68 -13.84
N GLY A 48 3.48 6.92 -13.41
CA GLY A 48 2.49 7.99 -13.62
C GLY A 48 1.39 8.08 -12.55
N ILE A 49 1.36 7.15 -11.58
CA ILE A 49 0.41 7.19 -10.47
C ILE A 49 1.19 7.33 -9.17
N VAL A 50 0.81 8.30 -8.33
CA VAL A 50 1.35 8.47 -6.99
C VAL A 50 0.23 8.80 -6.03
N SER A 51 0.28 8.27 -4.82
CA SER A 51 -0.65 8.64 -3.76
C SER A 51 0.04 8.65 -2.40
N VAL A 52 -0.52 9.42 -1.47
CA VAL A 52 -0.13 9.38 -0.07
C VAL A 52 -1.22 8.63 0.67
N ALA A 53 -0.85 7.50 1.28
CA ALA A 53 -1.79 6.63 1.95
C ALA A 53 -2.48 7.34 3.14
N PRO A 54 -3.81 7.40 3.24
CA PRO A 54 -4.47 8.00 4.39
C PRO A 54 -4.13 7.29 5.71
N THR A 55 -3.93 8.04 6.80
CA THR A 55 -3.82 7.46 8.15
C THR A 55 -5.05 6.60 8.47
N GLY A 56 -4.81 5.41 9.04
CA GLY A 56 -5.81 4.40 9.38
C GLY A 56 -6.11 3.40 8.27
N GLN A 57 -5.65 3.65 7.03
CA GLN A 57 -5.79 2.68 5.94
C GLN A 57 -4.85 1.50 6.12
N ARG A 58 -5.24 0.35 5.57
CA ARG A 58 -4.46 -0.89 5.68
C ARG A 58 -3.46 -0.97 4.54
N ALA A 59 -2.17 -0.93 4.83
CA ALA A 59 -1.13 -1.04 3.83
C ALA A 59 -0.47 -2.43 3.83
N VAL A 60 0.13 -2.78 2.70
CA VAL A 60 0.99 -3.96 2.56
C VAL A 60 2.45 -3.51 2.55
N VAL A 61 3.26 -4.12 3.41
CA VAL A 61 4.71 -3.95 3.42
C VAL A 61 5.34 -5.21 2.85
N LEU A 62 6.19 -5.02 1.85
CA LEU A 62 6.94 -6.08 1.19
C LEU A 62 8.42 -5.94 1.58
N PRO A 63 9.01 -6.96 2.22
CA PRO A 63 10.46 -7.01 2.40
C PRO A 63 11.16 -7.25 1.06
N LEU A 64 12.26 -6.54 0.86
CA LEU A 64 13.18 -6.64 -0.28
C LEU A 64 14.56 -7.10 0.22
N ASP A 65 15.47 -7.39 -0.70
CA ASP A 65 16.86 -7.74 -0.39
C ASP A 65 17.65 -6.58 0.24
N ASP A 66 17.25 -5.33 -0.02
CA ASP A 66 17.88 -4.11 0.49
C ASP A 66 17.02 -3.31 1.48
N GLY A 67 15.91 -3.88 1.99
CA GLY A 67 15.06 -3.23 2.97
C GLY A 67 13.60 -3.61 2.83
N GLU A 68 12.72 -2.61 2.79
CA GLU A 68 11.28 -2.80 2.71
C GLU A 68 10.61 -1.68 1.92
N ILE A 69 9.49 -2.02 1.27
CA ILE A 69 8.70 -1.09 0.46
C ILE A 69 7.21 -1.26 0.75
N GLY A 70 6.45 -0.16 0.74
CA GLY A 70 5.00 -0.21 0.81
C GLY A 70 4.39 -0.44 -0.57
N LEU A 71 3.57 -1.46 -0.76
CA LEU A 71 2.86 -1.73 -2.03
C LEU A 71 1.53 -0.95 -2.18
N GLY A 72 1.36 0.10 -1.39
CA GLY A 72 0.13 0.88 -1.31
C GLY A 72 -0.85 0.36 -0.25
N VAL A 73 -2.08 0.86 -0.32
CA VAL A 73 -3.18 0.48 0.57
C VAL A 73 -4.04 -0.61 -0.06
N ILE A 74 -4.52 -1.53 0.77
CA ILE A 74 -5.56 -2.48 0.40
C ILE A 74 -6.82 -1.65 0.16
N ALA A 75 -7.27 -1.62 -1.09
CA ALA A 75 -8.49 -0.90 -1.44
C ALA A 75 -9.67 -1.46 -0.65
N ASP A 76 -10.40 -0.57 0.03
CA ASP A 76 -11.76 -0.89 0.46
C ASP A 76 -12.60 -1.14 -0.80
N ARG A 77 -13.62 -2.03 -0.72
CA ARG A 77 -14.51 -2.31 -1.85
C ARG A 77 -15.15 -1.00 -2.32
N ALA A 78 -14.60 -0.43 -3.40
CA ALA A 78 -15.31 0.52 -4.23
C ALA A 78 -16.40 -0.25 -4.97
N GLU A 79 -17.59 0.33 -5.11
CA GLU A 79 -18.68 -0.23 -5.91
C GLU A 79 -18.31 -0.14 -7.40
N LEU A 80 -17.37 -0.99 -7.82
CA LEU A 80 -16.92 -1.14 -9.20
C LEU A 80 -17.39 -2.47 -9.76
N GLU A 81 -17.84 -2.42 -11.00
CA GLU A 81 -18.11 -3.62 -11.79
C GLU A 81 -16.83 -4.14 -12.46
N GLU A 82 -16.92 -5.33 -13.06
CA GLU A 82 -15.83 -5.89 -13.85
C GLU A 82 -15.45 -4.92 -14.99
N GLY A 83 -14.14 -4.68 -15.14
CA GLY A 83 -13.57 -3.79 -16.14
C GLY A 83 -13.56 -2.30 -15.76
N GLU A 84 -14.08 -1.93 -14.59
CA GLU A 84 -14.10 -0.53 -14.14
C GLU A 84 -12.85 -0.15 -13.35
N VAL A 85 -12.50 1.14 -13.40
CA VAL A 85 -11.32 1.69 -12.72
C VAL A 85 -11.71 2.96 -12.00
N MET A 86 -11.24 3.14 -10.76
CA MET A 86 -11.48 4.35 -9.97
C MET A 86 -10.18 4.93 -9.44
N LEU A 87 -10.02 6.24 -9.61
CA LEU A 87 -9.09 7.06 -8.83
C LEU A 87 -9.91 7.87 -7.84
N TYR A 88 -9.48 7.89 -6.57
CA TYR A 88 -10.19 8.64 -5.53
C TYR A 88 -9.25 9.18 -4.48
N SER A 89 -9.69 10.24 -3.81
CA SER A 89 -8.96 10.89 -2.73
C SER A 89 -9.72 10.81 -1.42
N LYS A 90 -9.02 10.94 -0.29
CA LYS A 90 -9.64 11.08 1.04
C LYS A 90 -10.62 12.27 1.11
N GLY A 91 -10.41 13.29 0.28
CA GLY A 91 -11.27 14.48 0.22
C GLY A 91 -12.60 14.27 -0.51
N GLY A 92 -12.84 13.08 -1.09
CA GLY A 92 -14.09 12.75 -1.78
C GLY A 92 -14.07 12.99 -3.29
N ALA A 93 -13.01 13.59 -3.84
CA ALA A 93 -12.87 13.69 -5.29
C ALA A 93 -12.62 12.31 -5.92
N SER A 94 -13.26 12.05 -7.05
CA SER A 94 -13.15 10.77 -7.76
C SER A 94 -13.24 10.90 -9.29
N VAL A 95 -12.59 9.96 -9.98
CA VAL A 95 -12.74 9.70 -11.41
C VAL A 95 -12.99 8.22 -11.58
N ILE A 96 -14.08 7.83 -12.24
CA ILE A 96 -14.45 6.43 -12.49
C ILE A 96 -14.55 6.22 -14.01
N LEU A 97 -13.78 5.27 -14.52
CA LEU A 97 -13.90 4.76 -15.88
C LEU A 97 -14.88 3.58 -15.85
N LYS A 98 -16.05 3.74 -16.47
CA LYS A 98 -17.08 2.70 -16.52
C LYS A 98 -16.79 1.72 -17.65
N ASN A 99 -17.23 0.48 -17.48
CA ASN A 99 -17.02 -0.61 -18.44
C ASN A 99 -17.80 -0.45 -19.77
N ASN A 100 -18.66 0.58 -19.86
CA ASN A 100 -19.41 0.95 -21.05
C ASN A 100 -18.85 2.18 -21.78
N GLY A 101 -17.66 2.65 -21.41
CA GLY A 101 -16.97 3.79 -22.03
C GLY A 101 -17.33 5.17 -21.46
N LYS A 102 -18.28 5.25 -20.52
CA LYS A 102 -18.59 6.49 -19.80
C LYS A 102 -17.51 6.83 -18.77
N VAL A 103 -17.33 8.12 -18.51
CA VAL A 103 -16.46 8.60 -17.43
C VAL A 103 -17.31 9.36 -16.42
N LEU A 104 -17.16 9.02 -15.13
CA LEU A 104 -17.74 9.79 -14.04
C LEU A 104 -16.66 10.62 -13.36
N ILE A 105 -16.85 11.93 -13.26
CA ILE A 105 -15.99 12.83 -12.48
C ILE A 105 -16.83 13.40 -11.35
N ASN A 106 -16.48 13.08 -10.10
CA ASN A 106 -17.24 13.45 -8.91
C ASN A 106 -18.74 13.07 -8.98
N GLY A 107 -19.07 11.98 -9.68
CA GLY A 107 -20.43 11.49 -9.87
C GLY A 107 -21.18 12.04 -11.08
N GLU A 108 -20.62 13.03 -11.79
CA GLU A 108 -21.20 13.56 -13.04
C GLU A 108 -20.64 12.82 -14.26
N GLU A 109 -21.50 12.51 -15.24
CA GLU A 109 -21.14 11.80 -16.48
C GLU A 109 -20.57 12.76 -17.53
N TYR A 110 -19.48 12.34 -18.20
CA TYR A 110 -18.79 13.05 -19.28
C TYR A 110 -18.61 12.17 -20.52
#